data_AF-A0A6J1TFC0-F1
#
_entry.id   AF-A0A6J1TFC0-F1
#
_cell.length_a   1.000
_cell.length_b   1.000
_cell.length_c   1.000
_cell.angle_alpha   90.00
_cell.angle_beta   90.00
_cell.angle_gamma   90.00
#
_symmetry.space_group_name_H-M   'P 1'
#
loop_
_entity.id
_entity.type
_entity.pdbx_description
1 polymer ?
#
loop_
_entity_poly.entity_id
_entity_poly.type
_entity_poly.pdbx_seq_one_letter_code
_entity_poly.pdbx_strand_id
1 'polypeptide(L)'
;MQKAKVKDIPQGAVTFNREEAINHVYHLVRDHDTPSHVYLLKYGVALNGMLAAFSGIWCLKYYRRAFGLRKEVAFTSSLTCGSLPAITTYTYQYLFVLPPILLQEPGCPICLELKAGAIQFVAGAIIPVFMGLVTASMTAAKLGFNVPPPTAPLQLLKLGMQIANHPQGRGKIAALSFVSLFGSMCLVYGEQMQMLNFTKRLQARQTFTDD
;
A
#
# COMPACT_ATOMS: atom_id res chain seq x y z
N MET A 1 12.84 0.04 21.58
CA MET A 1 14.10 0.22 22.36
C MET A 1 14.22 1.69 22.75
N GLN A 2 14.56 2.04 23.99
CA GLN A 2 14.93 3.42 24.33
C GLN A 2 16.25 3.76 23.65
N LYS A 3 16.37 4.95 23.03
CA LYS A 3 17.66 5.43 22.51
C LYS A 3 18.61 5.55 23.72
N ALA A 4 19.63 4.70 23.78
CA ALA A 4 20.63 4.78 24.83
C ALA A 4 21.29 6.17 24.80
N LYS A 5 21.47 6.78 25.97
CA LYS A 5 22.33 7.97 26.06
C LYS A 5 23.74 7.53 25.66
N VAL A 6 24.50 8.42 25.01
CA VAL A 6 25.85 8.13 24.49
C VAL A 6 26.79 7.53 25.56
N LYS A 7 26.52 7.79 26.84
CA LYS A 7 27.26 7.25 27.99
C LYS A 7 26.97 5.79 28.33
N ASP A 8 25.87 5.21 27.84
CA ASP A 8 25.42 3.84 28.16
C ASP A 8 25.68 2.86 26.99
N ILE A 9 26.45 3.26 25.99
CA ILE A 9 26.80 2.43 24.83
C ILE A 9 27.96 1.51 25.22
N PRO A 10 27.81 0.16 25.19
CA PRO A 10 28.89 -0.76 25.53
C PRO A 10 30.07 -0.60 24.56
N GLN A 11 31.30 -0.69 25.09
CA GLN A 11 32.52 -0.56 24.29
C GLN A 11 32.59 -1.69 23.26
N GLY A 12 32.43 -1.34 21.97
CA GLY A 12 32.32 -2.28 20.86
C GLY A 12 31.02 -2.17 20.04
N ALA A 13 30.08 -1.31 20.45
CA ALA A 13 28.87 -1.07 19.67
C ALA A 13 29.18 -0.34 18.36
N VAL A 14 28.77 -0.93 17.23
CA VAL A 14 28.83 -0.28 15.92
C VAL A 14 27.75 0.82 15.88
N THR A 15 28.18 2.08 15.82
CA THR A 15 27.27 3.21 15.65
C THR A 15 26.82 3.27 14.20
N PHE A 16 25.60 2.83 13.92
CA PHE A 16 25.00 2.97 12.60
C PHE A 16 24.29 4.31 12.45
N ASN A 17 24.40 4.92 11.27
CA ASN A 17 23.46 5.96 10.87
C ASN A 17 22.05 5.33 10.68
N ARG A 18 20.97 6.11 10.78
CA ARG A 18 19.59 5.60 10.69
C ARG A 18 19.35 4.76 9.44
N GLU A 19 19.84 5.22 8.29
CA GLU A 19 19.71 4.53 7.01
C GLU A 19 20.52 3.23 6.95
N GLU A 20 21.73 3.24 7.49
CA GLU A 20 22.58 2.04 7.58
C GLU A 20 21.95 1.00 8.50
N ALA A 21 21.34 1.43 9.61
CA ALA A 21 20.60 0.55 10.51
C ALA A 21 19.39 -0.08 9.83
N ILE A 22 18.62 0.69 9.05
CA ILE A 22 17.48 0.17 8.26
C ILE A 22 17.98 -0.90 7.29
N ASN A 23 19.01 -0.60 6.50
CA ASN A 23 19.53 -1.52 5.50
C ASN A 23 20.07 -2.79 6.16
N HIS A 24 20.79 -2.67 7.27
CA HIS A 24 21.33 -3.81 7.99
C HIS A 24 20.21 -4.74 8.49
N VAL A 25 19.18 -4.20 9.16
CA VAL A 25 18.03 -4.99 9.63
C VAL A 25 17.25 -5.57 8.45
N TYR A 26 17.09 -4.82 7.36
CA TYR A 26 16.41 -5.29 6.17
C TYR A 26 17.11 -6.52 5.55
N HIS A 27 18.44 -6.48 5.43
CA HIS A 27 19.23 -7.62 4.95
C HIS A 27 19.12 -8.83 5.89
N LEU A 28 19.23 -8.62 7.21
CA LEU A 28 19.03 -9.66 8.23
C LEU A 28 17.66 -10.34 8.12
N VAL A 29 16.60 -9.56 7.94
CA VAL A 29 15.25 -10.07 7.75
C VAL A 29 15.16 -10.86 6.44
N ARG A 30 15.71 -10.31 5.34
CA ARG A 30 15.62 -10.89 4.00
C ARG A 30 16.34 -12.23 3.90
N ASP A 31 17.50 -12.34 4.52
CA ASP A 31 18.36 -13.52 4.43
C ASP A 31 18.00 -14.58 5.48
N HIS A 32 17.00 -14.31 6.34
CA HIS A 32 16.51 -15.29 7.31
C HIS A 32 15.82 -16.48 6.62
N ASP A 33 16.31 -17.69 6.91
CA ASP A 33 15.97 -18.96 6.25
C ASP A 33 14.53 -19.46 6.48
N THR A 34 13.86 -19.05 7.56
CA THR A 34 12.50 -19.53 7.87
C THR A 34 11.44 -18.54 7.37
N PRO A 35 10.87 -18.71 6.15
CA PRO A 35 9.99 -17.71 5.54
C PRO A 35 8.67 -17.52 6.30
N SER A 36 8.18 -18.55 7.00
CA SER A 36 6.88 -18.53 7.68
C SER A 36 6.75 -17.46 8.77
N HIS A 37 7.87 -17.08 9.41
CA HIS A 37 7.85 -16.16 10.56
C HIS A 37 8.07 -14.69 10.18
N VAL A 38 8.56 -14.44 8.96
CA VAL A 38 8.90 -13.10 8.47
C VAL A 38 8.22 -12.79 7.13
N TYR A 39 7.19 -13.56 6.75
CA TYR A 39 6.59 -13.45 5.43
C TYR A 39 5.92 -12.09 5.19
N LEU A 40 5.17 -11.54 6.16
CA LEU A 40 4.59 -10.20 5.99
C LEU A 40 5.71 -9.17 6.00
N LEU A 41 6.75 -9.37 6.80
CA LEU A 41 7.84 -8.41 6.85
C LEU A 41 8.62 -8.35 5.51
N LYS A 42 8.76 -9.48 4.80
CA LYS A 42 9.38 -9.54 3.48
C LYS A 42 8.44 -9.07 2.36
N TYR A 43 7.18 -9.47 2.39
CA TYR A 43 6.25 -9.32 1.26
C TYR A 43 5.08 -8.37 1.50
N GLY A 44 4.90 -7.80 2.70
CA GLY A 44 3.72 -7.02 3.07
C GLY A 44 3.59 -5.70 2.30
N VAL A 45 4.70 -5.00 2.06
CA VAL A 45 4.74 -3.85 1.15
C VAL A 45 4.31 -4.24 -0.28
N ALA A 46 4.76 -5.40 -0.77
CA ALA A 46 4.38 -5.91 -2.08
C ALA A 46 2.90 -6.34 -2.13
N LEU A 47 2.38 -6.96 -1.06
CA LEU A 47 0.97 -7.33 -0.92
C LEU A 47 0.06 -6.10 -0.97
N ASN A 48 0.43 -5.02 -0.28
CA ASN A 48 -0.28 -3.74 -0.36
C ASN A 48 -0.27 -3.17 -1.79
N GLY A 49 0.88 -3.25 -2.48
CA GLY A 49 0.98 -2.88 -3.90
C GLY A 49 0.06 -3.71 -4.81
N MET A 50 -0.02 -5.02 -4.60
CA MET A 50 -0.91 -5.90 -5.38
C MET A 50 -2.39 -5.60 -5.12
N LEU A 51 -2.77 -5.30 -3.87
CA LEU A 51 -4.13 -4.88 -3.53
C LEU A 51 -4.50 -3.57 -4.25
N ALA A 52 -3.58 -2.60 -4.31
CA ALA A 52 -3.79 -1.36 -5.04
C ALA A 52 -3.89 -1.60 -6.56
N ALA A 53 -3.08 -2.51 -7.10
CA ALA A 53 -3.14 -2.88 -8.52
C ALA A 53 -4.50 -3.47 -8.90
N PHE A 54 -4.98 -4.42 -8.10
CA PHE A 54 -6.28 -5.06 -8.30
C PHE A 54 -7.41 -4.03 -8.27
N SER A 55 -7.35 -3.10 -7.32
CA SER A 55 -8.30 -1.99 -7.23
C SER A 55 -8.30 -1.11 -8.48
N GLY A 56 -7.11 -0.73 -8.97
CA GLY A 56 -6.93 0.02 -10.22
C GLY A 56 -7.61 -0.63 -11.43
N ILE A 57 -7.33 -1.92 -11.64
CA ILE A 57 -7.91 -2.71 -12.73
C ILE A 57 -9.43 -2.82 -12.58
N TRP A 58 -9.89 -3.09 -11.35
CA TRP A 58 -11.31 -3.27 -11.07
C TRP A 58 -12.11 -1.97 -11.30
N CYS A 59 -11.61 -0.83 -10.81
CA CYS A 59 -12.22 0.49 -11.01
C CYS A 59 -12.32 0.84 -12.49
N LEU A 60 -11.26 0.62 -13.27
CA LEU A 60 -11.31 0.83 -14.72
C LEU A 60 -12.38 -0.05 -15.37
N LYS A 61 -12.46 -1.34 -15.00
CA LYS A 61 -13.48 -2.27 -15.53
C LYS A 61 -14.89 -1.84 -15.15
N TYR A 62 -15.08 -1.30 -13.95
CA TYR A 62 -16.36 -0.75 -13.50
C TYR A 62 -16.80 0.43 -14.37
N TYR A 63 -15.95 1.46 -14.51
CA TYR A 63 -16.26 2.63 -15.33
C TYR A 63 -16.45 2.27 -16.81
N ARG A 64 -15.59 1.42 -17.38
CA ARG A 64 -15.75 0.96 -18.77
C ARG A 64 -17.08 0.25 -19.01
N ARG A 65 -17.58 -0.52 -18.04
CA ARG A 65 -18.91 -1.13 -18.12
C ARG A 65 -20.02 -0.10 -18.05
N ALA A 66 -19.89 0.93 -17.21
CA ALA A 66 -20.86 2.02 -17.10
C ALA A 66 -20.97 2.83 -18.41
N PHE A 67 -19.86 3.03 -19.11
CA PHE A 67 -19.84 3.71 -20.41
C PHE A 67 -20.11 2.78 -21.62
N GLY A 68 -20.24 1.46 -21.43
CA GLY A 68 -20.52 0.51 -22.52
C GLY A 68 -19.32 0.04 -23.36
N LEU A 69 -18.07 0.33 -22.96
CA LEU A 69 -16.84 0.08 -23.75
C LEU A 69 -16.30 -1.36 -23.65
N ARG A 70 -17.17 -2.38 -23.75
CA ARG A 70 -16.79 -3.78 -23.51
C ARG A 70 -15.90 -4.41 -24.60
N LYS A 71 -15.87 -3.87 -25.82
CA LYS A 71 -15.25 -4.50 -27.00
C LYS A 71 -13.83 -4.01 -27.33
N GLU A 72 -13.40 -2.87 -26.80
CA GLU A 72 -12.09 -2.29 -27.13
C GLU A 72 -10.93 -2.98 -26.38
N VAL A 73 -9.74 -3.02 -27.02
CA VAL A 73 -8.51 -3.61 -26.48
C VAL A 73 -8.06 -2.85 -25.22
N ALA A 74 -8.52 -3.33 -24.06
CA ALA A 74 -8.40 -2.65 -22.78
C ALA A 74 -7.13 -3.00 -22.00
N PHE A 75 -6.28 -3.89 -22.53
CA PHE A 75 -5.19 -4.49 -21.75
C PHE A 75 -4.16 -3.45 -21.32
N THR A 76 -3.69 -2.61 -22.24
CA THR A 76 -2.71 -1.56 -21.95
C THR A 76 -3.22 -0.55 -20.92
N SER A 77 -4.46 -0.07 -21.08
CA SER A 77 -5.08 0.84 -20.11
C SER A 77 -5.29 0.18 -18.74
N SER A 78 -5.63 -1.11 -18.71
CA SER A 78 -5.80 -1.86 -17.45
C SER A 78 -4.49 -2.05 -16.72
N LEU A 79 -3.42 -2.37 -17.46
CA LEU A 79 -2.08 -2.46 -16.90
C LEU A 79 -1.64 -1.12 -16.31
N THR A 80 -1.77 -0.01 -17.03
CA THR A 80 -1.37 1.30 -16.52
C THR A 80 -2.20 1.73 -15.31
N CYS A 81 -3.53 1.52 -15.35
CA CYS A 81 -4.39 1.84 -14.22
C CYS A 81 -4.14 0.95 -12.99
N GLY A 82 -3.57 -0.25 -13.16
CA GLY A 82 -3.16 -1.10 -12.05
C GLY A 82 -1.75 -0.80 -11.55
N SER A 83 -0.79 -0.66 -12.45
CA SER A 83 0.63 -0.50 -12.11
C SER A 83 0.90 0.83 -11.39
N LEU A 84 0.24 1.91 -11.79
CA LEU A 84 0.45 3.22 -11.17
C LEU A 84 0.04 3.23 -9.68
N PRO A 85 -1.19 2.83 -9.29
CA PRO A 85 -1.54 2.61 -7.89
C PRO A 85 -0.61 1.67 -7.13
N ALA A 86 -0.14 0.60 -7.77
CA ALA A 86 0.75 -0.37 -7.15
C ALA A 86 2.10 0.24 -6.79
N ILE A 87 2.72 0.95 -7.74
CA ILE A 87 4.02 1.60 -7.56
C ILE A 87 3.92 2.72 -6.53
N THR A 88 2.86 3.53 -6.60
CA THR A 88 2.59 4.58 -5.62
C THR A 88 2.49 3.97 -4.22
N THR A 89 1.61 2.99 -4.04
CA THR A 89 1.42 2.31 -2.76
C THR A 89 2.71 1.71 -2.23
N TYR A 90 3.42 0.94 -3.07
CA TYR A 90 4.68 0.31 -2.72
C TYR A 90 5.70 1.34 -2.21
N THR A 91 5.90 2.42 -2.98
CA THR A 91 6.87 3.46 -2.67
C THR A 91 6.53 4.16 -1.36
N TYR A 92 5.27 4.57 -1.16
CA TYR A 92 4.87 5.26 0.07
C TYR A 92 4.94 4.35 1.30
N GLN A 93 4.51 3.09 1.18
CA GLN A 93 4.62 2.11 2.26
C GLN A 93 6.10 1.81 2.60
N TYR A 94 6.94 1.63 1.58
CA TYR A 94 8.38 1.39 1.74
C TYR A 94 9.11 2.56 2.41
N LEU A 95 8.76 3.81 2.08
CA LEU A 95 9.44 4.99 2.62
C LEU A 95 8.92 5.41 4.00
N PHE A 96 7.62 5.28 4.25
CA PHE A 96 6.98 5.91 5.41
C PHE A 96 6.48 4.96 6.48
N VAL A 97 6.35 3.67 6.16
CA VAL A 97 5.76 2.65 7.05
C VAL A 97 6.79 1.57 7.40
N LEU A 98 7.54 1.07 6.42
CA LEU A 98 8.53 0.02 6.66
C LEU A 98 9.68 0.44 7.62
N PRO A 99 10.29 1.63 7.54
CA PRO A 99 11.40 2.01 8.41
C PRO A 99 11.07 2.04 9.91
N PRO A 100 9.96 2.66 10.38
CA PRO A 100 9.62 2.64 11.80
C PRO A 100 9.28 1.24 12.32
N ILE A 101 8.78 0.33 11.47
CA ILE A 101 8.56 -1.09 11.83
C ILE A 101 9.90 -1.80 12.04
N LEU A 102 10.83 -1.63 11.10
CA LEU A 102 12.15 -2.28 11.15
C LEU A 102 12.97 -1.83 12.36
N LEU A 103 12.92 -0.53 12.69
CA LEU A 103 13.68 0.02 13.81
C LEU A 103 12.98 -0.15 15.17
N GLN A 104 11.73 -0.63 15.20
CA GLN A 104 10.89 -0.65 16.40
C GLN A 104 10.96 0.68 17.16
N GLU A 105 10.78 1.78 16.40
CA GLU A 105 10.81 3.12 16.97
C GLU A 105 9.71 3.23 18.05
N PRO A 106 10.01 3.77 19.25
CA PRO A 106 9.01 3.94 20.30
C PRO A 106 7.96 4.96 19.84
N GLY A 107 6.80 4.47 19.42
CA GLY A 107 5.69 5.28 18.91
C GLY A 107 4.37 4.52 19.00
N CYS A 108 3.26 5.22 18.75
CA CYS A 108 1.93 4.60 18.78
C CYS A 108 1.75 3.64 17.58
N PRO A 109 1.57 2.33 17.80
CA PRO A 109 1.42 1.34 16.71
C PRO A 109 0.16 1.61 15.87
N ILE A 110 -0.92 2.05 16.52
CA ILE A 110 -2.20 2.39 15.87
C ILE A 110 -2.03 3.57 14.91
N CYS A 111 -1.19 4.56 15.24
CA CYS A 111 -0.93 5.68 14.34
C CYS A 111 -0.22 5.21 13.06
N LEU A 112 0.66 4.22 13.16
CA LEU A 112 1.36 3.66 12.02
C LEU A 112 0.44 2.83 11.13
N GLU A 113 -0.43 2.02 11.74
CA GLU A 113 -1.48 1.29 11.04
C GLU A 113 -2.43 2.24 10.31
N LEU A 114 -2.91 3.30 10.98
CA LEU A 114 -3.79 4.29 10.37
C LEU A 114 -3.12 5.03 9.21
N LYS A 115 -1.83 5.34 9.34
CA LYS A 115 -1.03 5.95 8.27
C LYS A 115 -0.95 5.02 7.05
N ALA A 116 -0.67 3.74 7.26
CA ALA A 116 -0.64 2.74 6.20
C ALA A 116 -2.02 2.55 5.55
N GLY A 117 -3.08 2.51 6.36
CA GLY A 117 -4.46 2.47 5.91
C GLY A 117 -4.82 3.69 5.05
N ALA A 118 -4.43 4.89 5.47
CA ALA A 118 -4.67 6.12 4.73
C ALA A 118 -3.94 6.14 3.38
N ILE A 119 -2.67 5.71 3.35
CA ILE A 119 -1.90 5.56 2.10
C ILE A 119 -2.64 4.60 1.15
N GLN A 120 -3.05 3.43 1.65
CA GLN A 120 -3.77 2.44 0.85
C GLN A 120 -5.16 2.93 0.42
N PHE A 121 -5.87 3.69 1.23
CA PHE A 121 -7.17 4.24 0.89
C PHE A 121 -7.04 5.28 -0.24
N VAL A 122 -6.06 6.17 -0.17
CA VAL A 122 -5.82 7.15 -1.24
C VAL A 122 -5.37 6.44 -2.52
N ALA A 123 -4.35 5.60 -2.44
CA ALA A 123 -3.78 4.93 -3.60
C ALA A 123 -4.64 3.79 -4.15
N GLY A 124 -5.43 3.14 -3.30
CA GLY A 124 -6.24 1.97 -3.62
C GLY A 124 -7.75 2.22 -3.66
N ALA A 125 -8.23 3.46 -3.49
CA ALA A 125 -9.63 3.81 -3.73
C ALA A 125 -9.77 5.14 -4.48
N ILE A 126 -9.22 6.22 -3.94
CA ILE A 126 -9.40 7.57 -4.53
C ILE A 126 -8.72 7.68 -5.90
N ILE A 127 -7.43 7.34 -5.98
CA ILE A 127 -6.65 7.42 -7.24
C ILE A 127 -7.25 6.51 -8.33
N PRO A 128 -7.54 5.22 -8.07
CA PRO A 128 -8.20 4.32 -9.03
C PRO A 128 -9.54 4.82 -9.56
N VAL A 129 -10.37 5.41 -8.69
CA VAL A 129 -11.67 5.95 -9.08
C VAL A 129 -11.49 7.10 -10.08
N PHE A 130 -10.59 8.03 -9.79
CA PHE A 130 -10.30 9.15 -10.67
C PHE A 130 -9.65 8.70 -12.00
N MET A 131 -8.62 7.85 -11.91
CA MET A 131 -7.92 7.29 -13.08
C MET A 131 -8.86 6.48 -13.98
N GLY A 132 -9.71 5.64 -13.40
CA GLY A 132 -10.67 4.82 -14.13
C GLY A 132 -11.68 5.67 -14.89
N LEU A 133 -12.19 6.73 -14.26
CA LEU A 133 -13.10 7.69 -14.88
C LEU A 133 -12.46 8.41 -16.07
N VAL A 134 -11.28 9.01 -15.88
CA VAL A 134 -10.57 9.75 -16.93
C VAL A 134 -10.21 8.84 -18.10
N THR A 135 -9.70 7.65 -17.81
CA THR A 135 -9.31 6.70 -18.86
C THR A 135 -10.54 6.22 -19.64
N ALA A 136 -11.65 5.94 -18.96
CA ALA A 136 -12.87 5.50 -19.61
C ALA A 136 -13.51 6.61 -20.46
N SER A 137 -13.54 7.86 -19.97
CA SER A 137 -14.09 8.99 -20.71
C SER A 137 -13.25 9.37 -21.93
N MET A 138 -11.91 9.36 -21.80
CA MET A 138 -11.02 9.56 -22.95
C MET A 138 -11.23 8.51 -24.03
N THR A 139 -11.41 7.25 -23.62
CA THR A 139 -11.68 6.17 -24.58
C THR A 139 -13.07 6.36 -25.22
N ALA A 140 -14.08 6.76 -24.44
CA ALA A 140 -15.42 7.01 -24.95
C ALA A 140 -15.46 8.18 -25.96
N ALA A 141 -14.73 9.27 -25.67
CA ALA A 141 -14.59 10.41 -26.56
C ALA A 141 -13.92 10.00 -27.89
N LYS A 142 -12.88 9.16 -27.84
CA LYS A 142 -12.20 8.64 -29.05
C LYS A 142 -13.12 7.79 -29.93
N LEU A 143 -14.10 7.12 -29.34
CA LEU A 143 -15.07 6.28 -30.06
C LEU A 143 -16.31 7.05 -30.52
N GLY A 144 -16.37 8.37 -30.31
CA GLY A 144 -17.49 9.21 -30.73
C GLY A 144 -18.72 9.16 -29.81
N PHE A 145 -18.60 8.63 -28.59
CA PHE A 145 -19.68 8.74 -27.60
C PHE A 145 -19.81 10.18 -27.09
N ASN A 146 -21.04 10.61 -26.82
CA ASN A 146 -21.33 11.94 -26.27
C ASN A 146 -21.01 11.96 -24.77
N VAL A 147 -19.74 12.19 -24.44
CA VAL A 147 -19.22 12.32 -23.07
C VAL A 147 -18.62 13.70 -22.85
N PRO A 148 -18.60 14.24 -21.61
CA PRO A 148 -17.96 15.51 -21.32
C PRO A 148 -16.50 15.45 -21.76
N PRO A 149 -16.00 16.46 -22.50
CA PRO A 149 -14.62 16.47 -22.93
C PRO A 149 -13.68 16.56 -21.71
N PRO A 150 -12.48 15.98 -21.78
CA PRO A 150 -11.51 16.01 -20.68
C PRO A 150 -11.04 17.44 -20.32
N THR A 151 -11.38 18.43 -21.15
CA THR A 151 -11.14 19.86 -20.90
C THR A 151 -12.03 20.45 -19.80
N ALA A 152 -13.14 19.79 -19.44
CA ALA A 152 -14.04 20.22 -18.36
C ALA A 152 -13.97 19.26 -17.15
N PRO A 153 -12.90 19.33 -16.32
CA PRO A 153 -12.61 18.34 -15.28
C PRO A 153 -13.70 18.28 -14.20
N LEU A 154 -14.32 19.41 -13.85
CA LEU A 154 -15.42 19.47 -12.89
C LEU A 154 -16.67 18.72 -13.37
N GLN A 155 -17.01 18.82 -14.65
CA GLN A 155 -18.16 18.12 -15.22
C GLN A 155 -17.89 16.62 -15.30
N LEU A 156 -16.67 16.24 -15.68
CA LEU A 156 -16.25 14.85 -15.71
C LEU A 156 -16.28 14.25 -14.30
N LEU A 157 -15.74 14.95 -13.30
CA LEU A 157 -15.80 14.55 -11.89
C LEU A 157 -17.24 14.40 -11.39
N LYS A 158 -18.12 15.34 -11.72
CA LYS A 158 -19.54 15.26 -11.36
C LYS A 158 -20.20 14.02 -11.96
N LEU A 159 -19.93 13.73 -13.24
CA LEU A 159 -20.39 12.51 -13.89
C LEU A 159 -19.83 11.25 -13.22
N GLY A 160 -18.54 11.24 -12.91
CA GLY A 160 -17.90 10.12 -12.22
C GLY A 160 -18.45 9.86 -10.83
N MET A 161 -18.75 10.93 -10.07
CA MET A 161 -19.42 10.84 -8.77
C MET A 161 -20.86 10.35 -8.91
N GLN A 162 -21.59 10.75 -9.96
CA GLN A 162 -22.93 10.22 -10.24
C GLN A 162 -22.88 8.72 -10.55
N ILE A 163 -21.93 8.28 -11.38
CA ILE A 163 -21.72 6.86 -11.71
C ILE A 163 -21.26 6.06 -10.47
N ALA A 164 -20.42 6.64 -9.63
CA ALA A 164 -19.97 6.01 -8.39
C ALA A 164 -21.10 5.87 -7.35
N ASN A 165 -21.96 6.89 -7.25
CA ASN A 165 -23.10 6.91 -6.33
C ASN A 165 -24.31 6.12 -6.83
N HIS A 166 -24.26 5.56 -8.04
CA HIS A 166 -25.32 4.71 -8.57
C HIS A 166 -25.55 3.50 -7.63
N PRO A 167 -26.80 3.11 -7.33
CA PRO A 167 -27.12 2.10 -6.32
C PRO A 167 -26.43 0.74 -6.55
N GLN A 168 -26.21 0.36 -7.82
CA GLN A 168 -25.50 -0.88 -8.17
C GLN A 168 -23.96 -0.82 -7.98
N GLY A 169 -23.40 0.39 -7.88
CA GLY A 169 -21.97 0.65 -7.77
C GLY A 169 -21.53 1.07 -6.37
N ARG A 170 -22.38 1.84 -5.67
CA ARG A 170 -22.06 2.46 -4.37
C ARG A 170 -21.58 1.44 -3.35
N GLY A 171 -22.28 0.31 -3.23
CA GLY A 171 -21.89 -0.76 -2.30
C GLY A 171 -20.54 -1.40 -2.64
N LYS A 172 -20.21 -1.52 -3.93
CA LYS A 172 -18.96 -2.14 -4.38
C LYS A 172 -17.76 -1.21 -4.18
N ILE A 173 -17.92 0.07 -4.50
CA ILE A 173 -16.88 1.08 -4.25
C ILE A 173 -16.66 1.26 -2.75
N ALA A 174 -17.73 1.28 -1.94
CA ALA A 174 -17.60 1.34 -0.49
C ALA A 174 -16.89 0.10 0.08
N ALA A 175 -17.23 -1.11 -0.41
CA ALA A 175 -16.55 -2.34 -0.01
C ALA A 175 -15.06 -2.33 -0.39
N LEU A 176 -14.73 -1.89 -1.61
CA LEU A 176 -13.36 -1.73 -2.08
C LEU A 176 -12.57 -0.76 -1.19
N SER A 177 -13.14 0.41 -0.88
CA SER A 177 -12.57 1.39 0.04
C SER A 177 -12.32 0.81 1.43
N PHE A 178 -13.27 0.03 1.96
CA PHE A 178 -13.16 -0.62 3.26
C PHE A 178 -12.06 -1.67 3.26
N VAL A 179 -12.01 -2.54 2.23
CA VAL A 179 -10.97 -3.56 2.06
C VAL A 179 -9.59 -2.92 1.90
N SER A 180 -9.47 -1.83 1.15
CA SER A 180 -8.20 -1.10 1.01
C SER A 180 -7.75 -0.50 2.34
N LEU A 181 -8.65 0.15 3.09
CA LEU A 181 -8.31 0.76 4.37
C LEU A 181 -7.93 -0.30 5.42
N PHE A 182 -8.86 -1.20 5.74
CA PHE A 182 -8.68 -2.18 6.81
C PHE A 182 -7.73 -3.31 6.42
N GLY A 183 -7.68 -3.70 5.14
CA GLY A 183 -6.75 -4.70 4.65
C GLY A 183 -5.30 -4.27 4.85
N SER A 184 -4.96 -3.01 4.56
CA SER A 184 -3.63 -2.46 4.83
C SER A 184 -3.33 -2.38 6.33
N MET A 185 -4.28 -1.95 7.15
CA MET A 185 -4.12 -1.92 8.61
C MET A 185 -3.83 -3.33 9.17
N CYS A 186 -4.58 -4.35 8.74
CA CYS A 186 -4.35 -5.73 9.15
C CYS A 186 -2.99 -6.28 8.69
N LEU A 187 -2.55 -5.95 7.48
CA LEU A 187 -1.22 -6.34 7.00
C LEU A 187 -0.11 -5.73 7.85
N VAL A 188 -0.20 -4.42 8.12
CA VAL A 188 0.80 -3.72 8.95
C VAL A 188 0.79 -4.19 10.40
N TYR A 189 -0.39 -4.47 10.97
CA TYR A 189 -0.48 -5.10 12.28
C TYR A 189 0.27 -6.45 12.31
N GLY A 190 0.10 -7.27 11.28
CA GLY A 190 0.81 -8.55 11.16
C GLY A 190 2.33 -8.36 10.98
N GLU A 191 2.78 -7.36 10.22
CA GLU A 191 4.20 -7.00 10.08
C GLU A 191 4.81 -6.61 11.45
N GLN A 192 4.11 -5.79 12.23
CA GLN A 192 4.53 -5.37 13.57
C GLN A 192 4.64 -6.58 14.51
N MET A 193 3.63 -7.45 14.52
CA MET A 193 3.61 -8.64 15.37
C MET A 193 4.75 -9.61 15.01
N GLN A 194 5.04 -9.78 13.72
CA GLN A 194 6.18 -10.59 13.26
C GLN A 194 7.51 -9.98 13.70
N MET A 195 7.69 -8.65 13.59
CA MET A 195 8.91 -8.01 14.07
C MET A 195 9.11 -8.14 15.57
N LEU A 196 8.05 -7.96 16.37
CA LEU A 196 8.13 -8.11 17.82
C LEU A 196 8.55 -9.55 18.20
N ASN A 197 7.96 -10.54 17.55
CA ASN A 197 8.32 -11.94 17.79
C ASN A 197 9.73 -12.28 17.32
N PHE A 198 10.18 -11.69 16.21
CA PHE A 198 11.53 -11.85 15.70
C PHE A 198 12.57 -11.29 16.68
N THR A 199 12.37 -10.06 17.17
CA THR A 199 13.29 -9.45 18.16
C THR A 199 13.34 -10.22 19.46
N LYS A 200 12.19 -10.67 19.99
CA LYS A 200 12.17 -11.50 21.21
C LYS A 200 12.99 -12.78 21.07
N ARG A 201 12.95 -13.43 19.90
CA ARG A 201 13.74 -14.63 19.62
C ARG A 201 15.23 -14.35 19.48
N LEU A 202 15.60 -13.21 18.89
CA LEU A 202 17.00 -12.79 18.83
C LEU A 202 17.55 -12.53 20.24
N GLN A 203 16.79 -11.84 21.08
CA GLN A 203 17.18 -11.60 22.48
C GLN A 203 17.33 -12.91 23.26
N ALA A 204 16.38 -13.84 23.11
CA ALA A 204 16.46 -15.15 23.75
C ALA A 204 17.69 -15.95 23.28
N ARG A 205 18.13 -15.83 22.03
CA ARG A 205 19.35 -16.49 21.55
C ARG A 205 20.62 -15.86 22.13
N GLN A 206 20.68 -14.54 22.23
CA GLN A 206 21.84 -13.84 22.80
C GLN A 206 22.09 -14.23 24.26
N THR A 207 21.03 -14.37 25.05
CA THR A 207 21.14 -14.82 26.44
C THR A 207 21.70 -16.23 26.60
N PHE A 208 21.63 -17.11 25.59
CA PHE A 208 22.22 -18.45 25.65
C PHE A 208 23.69 -18.51 25.20
N THR A 209 24.21 -17.46 24.56
CA THR A 209 25.61 -17.40 24.09
C THR A 209 26.54 -16.72 25.08
N ASP A 210 25.99 -16.01 26.08
CA ASP A 210 26.75 -15.31 27.12
C ASP A 210 26.93 -16.15 28.41
N ASP A 211 26.36 -17.36 28.46
CA ASP A 211 26.55 -18.39 29.51
C ASP A 211 27.54 -19.49 29.03
#